data_AF-A0AAD5X4R3-F1
#
_entry.id   AF-A0AAD5X4R3-F1
#
_cell.length_a   1.000
_cell.length_b   1.000
_cell.length_c   1.000
_cell.angle_alpha   90.00
_cell.angle_beta   90.00
_cell.angle_gamma   90.00
#
_symmetry.space_group_name_H-M   'P 1'
#
loop_
_entity.id
_entity.type
_entity.pdbx_description
1 polymer ?
#
loop_
_entity_poly.entity_id
_entity_poly.type
_entity_poly.pdbx_seq_one_letter_code
_entity_poly.pdbx_strand_id
1 'polypeptide(L)'
;MGVEEQPASSDARTANGEQYEFDSIEDAVEEIRNGNFVIVVDNEDRENEGDLIIAAEDFTTEKAAFMIRYTSGIICVPMLGERLNELELPLMVQNNTESLRTAYTITVDYAHGTTTGISAHDRSLTVRQLANSTSQPADFNRPGHVFPLRYARGGVLKRVGHTEASVDMCRLAGKQPVAAICEVALDNGKMARRDDLREFAKKWGLKMITISDLVKFRQREER
;
A
#
# COMPACT_ATOMS: atom_id res chain seq x y z
N MET A 1 36.55 -27.96 -10.94
CA MET A 1 35.91 -27.29 -12.09
C MET A 1 34.64 -26.67 -11.55
N GLY A 2 34.72 -25.41 -11.14
CA GLY A 2 33.61 -24.68 -10.54
C GLY A 2 32.64 -24.25 -11.63
N VAL A 3 31.35 -24.45 -11.37
CA VAL A 3 30.27 -23.85 -12.16
C VAL A 3 29.81 -22.67 -11.31
N GLU A 4 30.12 -21.45 -11.75
CA GLU A 4 29.55 -20.23 -11.19
C GLU A 4 28.06 -20.17 -11.56
N GLU A 5 27.20 -20.20 -10.55
CA GLU A 5 25.80 -19.81 -10.68
C GLU A 5 25.72 -18.30 -10.89
N GLN A 6 25.26 -17.88 -12.06
CA GLN A 6 24.86 -16.49 -12.28
C GLN A 6 23.53 -16.22 -11.56
N PRO A 7 23.40 -15.11 -10.82
CA PRO A 7 22.11 -14.73 -10.24
C PRO A 7 21.20 -14.20 -11.36
N ALA A 8 19.99 -14.75 -11.45
CA ALA A 8 18.95 -14.23 -12.33
C ALA A 8 18.43 -12.89 -11.77
N SER A 9 18.93 -11.76 -12.31
CA SER A 9 18.28 -10.46 -12.19
C SER A 9 17.01 -10.44 -13.05
N SER A 10 15.89 -10.03 -12.46
CA SER A 10 14.65 -9.81 -13.20
C SER A 10 14.71 -8.43 -13.85
N ASP A 11 15.38 -8.34 -15.00
CA ASP A 11 15.62 -7.08 -15.71
C ASP A 11 14.51 -6.76 -16.70
N ALA A 12 13.64 -5.82 -16.34
CA ALA A 12 12.92 -5.03 -17.34
C ALA A 12 13.85 -3.91 -17.84
N ARG A 13 13.79 -3.58 -19.14
CA ARG A 13 14.60 -2.50 -19.74
C ARG A 13 13.69 -1.33 -20.10
N THR A 14 14.16 -0.11 -19.89
CA THR A 14 13.51 1.10 -20.40
C THR A 14 13.57 1.17 -21.93
N ALA A 15 12.75 2.03 -22.54
CA ALA A 15 12.78 2.31 -23.98
C ALA A 15 14.16 2.80 -24.49
N ASN A 16 15.02 3.29 -23.60
CA ASN A 16 16.38 3.76 -23.89
C ASN A 16 17.50 2.78 -23.47
N GLY A 17 17.16 1.56 -23.01
CA GLY A 17 18.14 0.53 -22.68
C GLY A 17 18.83 0.69 -21.31
N GLU A 18 18.39 1.64 -20.48
CA GLU A 18 18.79 1.70 -19.06
C GLU A 18 18.06 0.62 -18.25
N GLN A 19 18.80 -0.05 -17.36
CA GLN A 19 18.29 -1.06 -16.43
C GLN A 19 17.47 -0.35 -15.33
N TYR A 20 16.25 -0.79 -15.05
CA TYR A 20 15.49 -0.25 -13.92
C TYR A 20 16.18 -0.65 -12.63
N GLU A 21 16.87 0.29 -11.99
CA GLU A 21 17.44 0.09 -10.66
C GLU A 21 16.36 0.39 -9.61
N PHE A 22 15.66 -0.66 -9.18
CA PHE A 22 14.79 -0.63 -8.00
C PHE A 22 15.65 -0.58 -6.73
N ASP A 23 15.11 0.05 -5.69
CA ASP A 23 15.78 0.10 -4.38
C ASP A 23 15.73 -1.28 -3.68
N SER A 24 16.57 -1.46 -2.66
CA SER A 24 16.53 -2.67 -1.82
C SER A 24 15.25 -2.71 -1.00
N ILE A 25 14.80 -3.93 -0.64
CA ILE A 25 13.65 -4.10 0.26
C ILE A 25 14.00 -3.56 1.65
N GLU A 26 15.23 -3.72 2.08
CA GLU A 26 15.76 -3.22 3.35
C GLU A 26 15.66 -1.69 3.45
N ASP A 27 16.05 -0.95 2.41
CA ASP A 27 15.93 0.51 2.35
C ASP A 27 14.46 0.93 2.42
N ALA A 28 13.60 0.28 1.64
CA ALA A 28 12.18 0.56 1.63
C ALA A 28 11.51 0.27 2.98
N VAL A 29 11.91 -0.80 3.66
CA VAL A 29 11.45 -1.13 5.02
C VAL A 29 11.90 -0.05 6.02
N GLU A 30 13.12 0.48 5.87
CA GLU A 30 13.61 1.60 6.69
C GLU A 30 12.81 2.89 6.47
N GLU A 31 12.43 3.20 5.23
CA GLU A 31 11.52 4.33 4.95
C GLU A 31 10.18 4.17 5.67
N ILE A 32 9.54 3.00 5.59
CA ILE A 32 8.28 2.73 6.30
C ILE A 32 8.47 2.82 7.82
N ARG A 33 9.59 2.32 8.36
CA ARG A 33 9.93 2.42 9.79
C ARG A 33 10.05 3.87 10.25
N ASN A 34 10.61 4.73 9.41
CA ASN A 34 10.73 6.17 9.64
C ASN A 34 9.44 6.95 9.33
N GLY A 35 8.38 6.26 8.92
CA GLY A 35 7.08 6.82 8.63
C GLY A 35 7.00 7.51 7.27
N ASN A 36 7.90 7.22 6.33
CA ASN A 36 7.89 7.80 5.00
C ASN A 36 7.08 6.96 4.00
N PHE A 37 6.80 7.55 2.85
CA PHE A 37 6.17 6.84 1.73
C PHE A 37 7.19 5.98 0.99
N VAL A 38 6.72 4.85 0.47
CA VAL A 38 7.42 4.02 -0.51
C VAL A 38 6.51 3.78 -1.70
N ILE A 39 7.07 3.73 -2.90
CA ILE A 39 6.35 3.29 -4.10
C ILE A 39 6.55 1.79 -4.25
N VAL A 40 5.45 1.04 -4.34
CA VAL A 40 5.49 -0.39 -4.64
C VAL A 40 4.79 -0.64 -5.95
N VAL A 41 5.48 -1.34 -6.85
CA VAL A 41 4.98 -1.64 -8.19
C VAL A 41 4.67 -3.12 -8.31
N ASP A 42 3.54 -3.45 -8.91
CA ASP A 42 3.20 -4.83 -9.26
C ASP A 42 3.73 -5.24 -10.64
N ASN A 43 3.38 -6.46 -11.07
CA ASN A 43 3.86 -6.97 -12.35
C ASN A 43 3.10 -6.36 -13.53
N GLU A 44 3.77 -6.26 -14.68
CA GLU A 44 3.17 -5.73 -15.92
C GLU A 44 1.94 -6.51 -16.41
N ASP A 45 1.83 -7.79 -16.06
CA ASP A 45 0.72 -8.67 -16.43
C ASP A 45 -0.43 -8.67 -15.42
N ARG A 46 -0.33 -7.86 -14.35
CA ARG A 46 -1.37 -7.68 -13.33
C ARG A 46 -2.04 -6.31 -13.47
N GLU A 47 -1.72 -5.32 -12.63
CA GLU A 47 -2.25 -3.94 -12.74
C GLU A 47 -1.32 -3.06 -13.59
N ASN A 48 0.00 -3.37 -13.57
CA ASN A 48 1.07 -2.55 -14.12
C ASN A 48 1.07 -1.13 -13.52
N GLU A 49 0.76 -1.03 -12.24
CA GLU A 49 0.56 0.21 -11.50
C GLU A 49 1.52 0.28 -10.30
N GLY A 50 1.65 1.47 -9.72
CA GLY A 50 2.43 1.69 -8.51
C GLY A 50 1.63 2.46 -7.48
N ASP A 51 1.64 1.95 -6.26
CA ASP A 51 0.96 2.55 -5.12
C ASP A 51 1.95 3.30 -4.24
N LEU A 52 1.52 4.47 -3.74
CA LEU A 52 2.13 5.06 -2.55
C LEU A 52 1.68 4.26 -1.34
N ILE A 53 2.65 3.75 -0.57
CA ILE A 53 2.42 2.96 0.63
C ILE A 53 3.05 3.66 1.84
N ILE A 54 2.34 3.66 2.96
CA ILE A 54 2.83 4.16 4.25
C ILE A 54 2.17 3.40 5.42
N ALA A 55 2.86 3.29 6.55
CA ALA A 55 2.25 2.83 7.79
C ALA A 55 1.12 3.77 8.24
N ALA A 56 -0.06 3.22 8.53
CA ALA A 56 -1.25 4.02 8.82
C ALA A 56 -1.07 4.91 10.06
N GLU A 57 -0.30 4.46 11.06
CA GLU A 57 -0.02 5.24 12.28
C GLU A 57 0.79 6.53 12.02
N ASP A 58 1.57 6.58 10.94
CA ASP A 58 2.39 7.73 10.55
C ASP A 58 1.73 8.63 9.50
N PHE A 59 0.49 8.33 9.11
CA PHE A 59 -0.23 9.03 8.05
C PHE A 59 -0.78 10.37 8.53
N THR A 60 0.05 11.41 8.51
CA THR A 60 -0.31 12.78 8.92
C THR A 60 -1.24 13.47 7.92
N THR A 61 -1.79 14.63 8.29
CA THR A 61 -2.61 15.47 7.40
C THR A 61 -1.85 15.86 6.12
N GLU A 62 -0.57 16.21 6.24
CA GLU A 62 0.28 16.64 5.12
C GLU A 62 0.54 15.47 4.17
N LYS A 63 0.78 14.27 4.73
CA LYS A 63 0.95 13.04 3.95
C LYS A 63 -0.33 12.62 3.25
N ALA A 64 -1.47 12.78 3.92
CA ALA A 64 -2.77 12.57 3.27
C ALA A 64 -2.98 13.57 2.13
N ALA A 65 -2.70 14.86 2.34
CA ALA A 65 -2.80 15.87 1.29
C ALA A 65 -1.88 15.55 0.09
N PHE A 66 -0.66 15.09 0.36
CA PHE A 66 0.27 14.63 -0.67
C PHE A 66 -0.29 13.45 -1.46
N MET A 67 -0.74 12.39 -0.78
CA MET A 67 -1.35 11.23 -1.42
C MET A 67 -2.54 11.67 -2.29
N ILE A 68 -3.49 12.41 -1.74
CA ILE A 68 -4.67 12.92 -2.45
C ILE A 68 -4.29 13.70 -3.72
N ARG A 69 -3.23 14.49 -3.68
CA ARG A 69 -2.81 15.31 -4.83
C ARG A 69 -2.26 14.47 -5.98
N TYR A 70 -1.59 13.35 -5.70
CA TYR A 70 -0.80 12.60 -6.68
C TYR A 70 -1.32 11.20 -7.00
N THR A 71 -2.44 10.79 -6.40
CA THR A 71 -3.02 9.45 -6.60
C THR A 71 -4.45 9.52 -7.12
N SER A 72 -5.07 8.36 -7.32
CA SER A 72 -6.49 8.22 -7.68
C SER A 72 -7.44 8.92 -6.68
N GLY A 73 -6.97 9.18 -5.46
CA GLY A 73 -7.73 9.77 -4.38
C GLY A 73 -8.60 8.77 -3.59
N ILE A 74 -8.64 7.49 -4.01
CA ILE A 74 -9.33 6.39 -3.32
C ILE A 74 -8.39 5.80 -2.27
N ILE A 75 -8.28 6.48 -1.12
CA ILE A 75 -7.39 6.04 -0.03
C ILE A 75 -7.91 4.74 0.55
N CYS A 76 -7.15 3.68 0.32
CA CYS A 76 -7.42 2.35 0.83
C CYS A 76 -6.59 2.07 2.08
N VAL A 77 -7.12 1.24 3.00
CA VAL A 77 -6.47 0.92 4.27
C VAL A 77 -6.36 -0.59 4.46
N PRO A 78 -5.32 -1.23 3.91
CA PRO A 78 -5.03 -2.64 4.14
C PRO A 78 -4.76 -2.94 5.60
N MET A 79 -5.43 -3.95 6.14
CA MET A 79 -5.20 -4.42 7.50
C MET A 79 -5.57 -5.89 7.68
N LEU A 80 -5.22 -6.45 8.83
CA LEU A 80 -5.53 -7.82 9.18
C LEU A 80 -7.03 -8.07 9.30
N GLY A 81 -7.45 -9.29 8.94
CA GLY A 81 -8.84 -9.70 9.07
C GLY A 81 -9.33 -9.67 10.51
N GLU A 82 -8.45 -9.95 11.47
CA GLU A 82 -8.72 -9.84 12.90
C GLU A 82 -9.09 -8.41 13.29
N ARG A 83 -8.33 -7.42 12.81
CA ARG A 83 -8.61 -6.00 13.08
C ARG A 83 -9.93 -5.54 12.45
N LEU A 84 -10.23 -6.00 11.23
CA LEU A 84 -11.52 -5.73 10.60
C LEU A 84 -12.69 -6.35 11.37
N ASN A 85 -12.50 -7.57 11.90
CA ASN A 85 -13.51 -8.23 12.71
C ASN A 85 -13.75 -7.48 14.04
N GLU A 86 -12.68 -7.03 14.72
CA GLU A 86 -12.76 -6.22 15.94
C GLU A 86 -13.53 -4.92 15.74
N LEU A 87 -13.38 -4.30 14.56
CA LEU A 87 -14.04 -3.05 14.19
C LEU A 87 -15.41 -3.25 13.51
N GLU A 88 -15.89 -4.50 13.40
CA GLU A 88 -17.14 -4.86 12.72
C GLU A 88 -17.23 -4.28 11.29
N LEU A 89 -16.17 -4.50 10.50
CA LEU A 89 -16.06 -4.07 9.11
C LEU A 89 -16.20 -5.25 8.15
N PRO A 90 -17.45 -5.69 7.84
CA PRO A 90 -17.67 -6.78 6.89
C PRO A 90 -17.24 -6.39 5.47
N LEU A 91 -17.01 -7.41 4.63
CA LEU A 91 -16.80 -7.21 3.20
C LEU A 91 -17.99 -6.44 2.59
N MET A 92 -17.69 -5.53 1.67
CA MET A 92 -18.68 -4.63 1.05
C MET A 92 -19.76 -5.38 0.28
N VAL A 93 -19.38 -6.50 -0.36
CA VAL A 93 -20.27 -7.33 -1.16
C VAL A 93 -20.07 -8.80 -0.82
N GLN A 94 -21.16 -9.58 -0.88
CA GLN A 94 -21.12 -11.02 -0.63
C GLN A 94 -20.49 -11.80 -1.80
N ASN A 95 -20.79 -11.41 -3.04
CA ASN A 95 -20.24 -12.01 -4.25
C ASN A 95 -19.38 -10.97 -4.99
N ASN A 96 -18.07 -10.99 -4.73
CA ASN A 96 -17.14 -10.08 -5.38
C ASN A 96 -16.93 -10.50 -6.85
N THR A 97 -17.36 -9.65 -7.79
CA THR A 97 -17.23 -9.88 -9.24
C THR A 97 -16.10 -9.08 -9.89
N GLU A 98 -15.35 -8.28 -9.13
CA GLU A 98 -14.19 -7.52 -9.63
C GLU A 98 -13.07 -8.48 -10.08
N SER A 99 -12.34 -8.11 -11.14
CA SER A 99 -11.31 -8.92 -11.81
C SER A 99 -10.24 -9.48 -10.87
N LEU A 100 -9.70 -8.64 -9.97
CA LEU A 100 -8.62 -8.97 -9.05
C LEU A 100 -9.12 -9.36 -7.65
N ARG A 101 -10.45 -9.42 -7.49
CA ARG A 101 -11.17 -9.75 -6.27
C ARG A 101 -10.68 -8.91 -5.08
N THR A 102 -10.41 -7.62 -5.29
CA THR A 102 -9.95 -6.72 -4.22
C THR A 102 -10.95 -6.72 -3.07
N ALA A 103 -10.45 -7.00 -1.87
CA ALA A 103 -11.27 -7.36 -0.71
C ALA A 103 -11.73 -6.12 0.07
N TYR A 104 -12.50 -5.26 -0.59
CA TYR A 104 -13.11 -4.08 0.02
C TYR A 104 -14.07 -4.47 1.15
N THR A 105 -13.94 -3.76 2.27
CA THR A 105 -14.96 -3.71 3.32
C THR A 105 -15.86 -2.49 3.13
N ILE A 106 -16.90 -2.38 3.94
CA ILE A 106 -17.68 -1.14 3.99
C ILE A 106 -16.78 0.06 4.33
N THR A 107 -17.04 1.19 3.69
CA THR A 107 -16.30 2.44 3.91
C THR A 107 -16.58 3.04 5.28
N VAL A 108 -15.63 3.79 5.82
CA VAL A 108 -15.76 4.41 7.14
C VAL A 108 -15.21 5.83 7.18
N ASP A 109 -15.71 6.60 8.15
CA ASP A 109 -15.07 7.81 8.67
C ASP A 109 -14.99 7.68 10.19
N TYR A 110 -13.93 8.20 10.80
CA TYR A 110 -13.88 8.33 12.25
C TYR A 110 -14.88 9.40 12.71
N ALA A 111 -15.64 9.13 13.76
CA ALA A 111 -16.76 9.97 14.19
C ALA A 111 -16.32 11.19 15.02
N HIS A 112 -15.12 11.16 15.58
CA HIS A 112 -14.67 12.18 16.55
C HIS A 112 -13.60 13.08 15.96
N GLY A 113 -13.79 14.40 16.06
CA GLY A 113 -12.81 15.38 15.56
C GLY A 113 -12.73 15.47 14.04
N THR A 114 -13.60 14.79 13.30
CA THR A 114 -13.82 14.97 11.87
C THR A 114 -15.01 15.89 11.61
N THR A 115 -15.20 16.30 10.35
CA THR A 115 -16.33 17.12 9.92
C THR A 115 -17.17 16.37 8.89
N THR A 116 -16.82 16.49 7.61
CA THR A 116 -17.49 15.80 6.51
C THR A 116 -16.79 14.50 6.12
N GLY A 117 -15.61 14.22 6.67
CA GLY A 117 -14.86 12.99 6.41
C GLY A 117 -13.89 13.07 5.23
N ILE A 118 -14.14 13.94 4.25
CA ILE A 118 -13.41 13.92 2.97
C ILE A 118 -12.06 14.66 2.98
N SER A 119 -11.86 15.57 3.94
CA SER A 119 -10.67 16.40 3.99
C SER A 119 -9.40 15.56 4.22
N ALA A 120 -8.22 16.09 3.87
CA ALA A 120 -6.95 15.42 4.17
C ALA A 120 -6.79 15.16 5.68
N HIS A 121 -7.20 16.12 6.50
CA HIS A 121 -7.23 15.97 7.95
C HIS A 121 -8.12 14.80 8.37
N ASP A 122 -9.37 14.79 7.93
CA ASP A 122 -10.38 13.81 8.37
C ASP A 122 -10.03 12.39 7.91
N ARG A 123 -9.58 12.23 6.66
CA ARG A 123 -9.11 10.93 6.15
C ARG A 123 -7.85 10.47 6.85
N SER A 124 -6.89 11.35 7.11
CA SER A 124 -5.68 10.99 7.87
C SER A 124 -6.00 10.54 9.29
N LEU A 125 -6.94 11.22 9.97
CA LEU A 125 -7.38 10.86 11.31
C LEU A 125 -8.09 9.51 11.29
N THR A 126 -8.98 9.29 10.33
CA THR A 126 -9.68 8.01 10.16
C THR A 126 -8.70 6.85 9.97
N VAL A 127 -7.71 7.01 9.09
CA VAL A 127 -6.65 6.01 8.84
C VAL A 127 -5.85 5.72 10.12
N ARG A 128 -5.41 6.74 10.86
CA ARG A 128 -4.66 6.54 12.11
C ARG A 128 -5.49 5.82 13.17
N GLN A 129 -6.81 6.09 13.25
CA GLN A 129 -7.69 5.42 14.20
C GLN A 129 -8.02 3.98 13.81
N LEU A 130 -8.05 3.65 12.51
CA LEU A 130 -8.12 2.25 12.07
C LEU A 130 -6.94 1.42 12.60
N ALA A 131 -5.75 2.03 12.68
CA ALA A 131 -4.53 1.43 13.22
C ALA A 131 -4.45 1.44 14.77
N ASN A 132 -5.24 2.27 15.44
CA ASN A 132 -5.18 2.42 16.89
C ASN A 132 -5.88 1.25 17.61
N SER A 133 -5.12 0.44 18.33
CA SER A 133 -5.62 -0.74 19.06
C SER A 133 -6.73 -0.46 20.09
N THR A 134 -6.90 0.79 20.51
CA THR A 134 -7.94 1.19 21.46
C THR A 134 -9.28 1.55 20.81
N SER A 135 -9.30 1.85 19.50
CA SER A 135 -10.52 2.23 18.80
C SER A 135 -11.53 1.08 18.73
N GLN A 136 -12.79 1.43 18.88
CA GLN A 136 -13.93 0.52 18.94
C GLN A 136 -14.84 0.68 17.70
N PRO A 137 -15.69 -0.32 17.38
CA PRO A 137 -16.64 -0.21 16.28
C PRO A 137 -17.49 1.07 16.30
N ALA A 138 -17.92 1.52 17.48
CA ALA A 138 -18.77 2.69 17.66
C ALA A 138 -18.07 4.03 17.34
N ASP A 139 -16.74 4.04 17.22
CA ASP A 139 -15.98 5.25 16.88
C ASP A 139 -16.00 5.57 15.39
N PHE A 140 -16.58 4.70 14.56
CA PHE A 140 -16.60 4.86 13.11
C PHE A 140 -18.02 4.99 12.58
N ASN A 141 -18.25 6.00 11.75
CA ASN A 141 -19.44 6.12 10.91
C ASN A 141 -19.32 5.16 9.71
N ARG A 142 -20.47 4.64 9.26
CA ARG A 142 -20.61 3.73 8.12
C ARG A 142 -21.84 4.18 7.30
N PRO A 143 -21.74 4.58 6.03
CA PRO A 143 -20.52 4.66 5.20
C PRO A 143 -19.60 5.85 5.59
N GLY A 144 -18.52 6.03 4.83
CA GLY A 144 -17.58 7.16 4.95
C GLY A 144 -16.65 7.25 3.72
N HIS A 145 -15.49 7.87 3.86
CA HIS A 145 -14.63 8.25 2.73
C HIS A 145 -13.26 7.53 2.69
N VAL A 146 -13.04 6.60 3.62
CA VAL A 146 -11.85 5.73 3.67
C VAL A 146 -12.27 4.29 3.39
N PHE A 147 -11.44 3.54 2.67
CA PHE A 147 -11.77 2.21 2.11
C PHE A 147 -10.90 1.10 2.74
N PRO A 148 -11.32 0.48 3.86
CA PRO A 148 -10.52 -0.58 4.46
C PRO A 148 -10.50 -1.84 3.59
N LEU A 149 -9.33 -2.47 3.47
CA LEU A 149 -9.09 -3.67 2.67
C LEU A 149 -8.66 -4.84 3.56
N ARG A 150 -9.21 -6.02 3.27
CA ARG A 150 -8.84 -7.25 3.99
C ARG A 150 -7.59 -7.88 3.42
N TYR A 151 -6.54 -7.94 4.23
CA TYR A 151 -5.32 -8.70 3.97
C TYR A 151 -5.59 -10.21 3.85
N ALA A 152 -5.03 -10.84 2.82
CA ALA A 152 -5.00 -12.30 2.70
C ALA A 152 -3.92 -12.91 3.62
N ARG A 153 -4.33 -13.81 4.54
CA ARG A 153 -3.38 -14.47 5.46
C ARG A 153 -2.26 -15.19 4.68
N GLY A 154 -1.02 -14.82 4.97
CA GLY A 154 0.18 -15.28 4.27
C GLY A 154 0.80 -14.21 3.36
N GLY A 155 0.07 -13.13 3.07
CA GLY A 155 0.61 -11.91 2.47
C GLY A 155 1.02 -12.12 1.03
N VAL A 156 2.12 -11.49 0.61
CA VAL A 156 2.58 -11.56 -0.78
C VAL A 156 2.91 -12.98 -1.24
N LEU A 157 3.17 -13.90 -0.31
CA LEU A 157 3.37 -15.33 -0.61
C LEU A 157 2.06 -16.06 -0.97
N LYS A 158 0.90 -15.45 -0.73
CA LYS A 158 -0.44 -16.00 -1.03
C LYS A 158 -1.20 -15.18 -2.06
N ARG A 159 -1.10 -13.85 -2.02
CA ARG A 159 -1.70 -12.95 -2.99
C ARG A 159 -0.72 -11.83 -3.30
N VAL A 160 -0.31 -11.73 -4.56
CA VAL A 160 0.70 -10.78 -5.04
C VAL A 160 0.03 -9.45 -5.40
N GLY A 161 -0.46 -8.72 -4.40
CA GLY A 161 -1.13 -7.43 -4.59
C GLY A 161 -0.69 -6.36 -3.60
N HIS A 162 -0.99 -5.09 -3.90
CA HIS A 162 -0.61 -3.94 -3.08
C HIS A 162 -1.14 -4.02 -1.65
N THR A 163 -2.35 -4.56 -1.45
CA THR A 163 -2.93 -4.84 -0.13
C THR A 163 -2.03 -5.71 0.74
N GLU A 164 -1.49 -6.78 0.17
CA GLU A 164 -0.62 -7.71 0.91
C GLU A 164 0.78 -7.12 1.11
N ALA A 165 1.33 -6.51 0.06
CA ALA A 165 2.63 -5.88 0.11
C ALA A 165 2.69 -4.80 1.20
N SER A 166 1.67 -3.96 1.31
CA SER A 166 1.65 -2.87 2.29
C SER A 166 1.67 -3.35 3.74
N VAL A 167 0.89 -4.39 4.05
CA VAL A 167 0.81 -4.96 5.41
C VAL A 167 2.09 -5.72 5.75
N ASP A 168 2.67 -6.44 4.79
CA ASP A 168 3.94 -7.12 4.97
C ASP A 168 5.08 -6.13 5.22
N MET A 169 5.14 -5.03 4.45
CA MET A 169 6.10 -3.96 4.67
C MET A 169 5.97 -3.32 6.06
N CYS A 170 4.74 -3.07 6.53
CA CYS A 170 4.52 -2.56 7.89
C CYS A 170 5.04 -3.53 8.97
N ARG A 171 4.81 -4.83 8.78
CA ARG A 171 5.32 -5.87 9.71
C ARG A 171 6.85 -5.92 9.73
N LEU A 172 7.49 -5.92 8.57
CA LEU A 172 8.95 -5.89 8.44
C LEU A 172 9.55 -4.63 9.07
N ALA A 173 8.82 -3.50 9.00
CA ALA A 173 9.21 -2.24 9.61
C ALA A 173 8.99 -2.20 11.13
N GLY A 174 8.31 -3.19 11.73
CA GLY A 174 7.94 -3.19 13.16
C GLY A 174 6.79 -2.23 13.50
N LYS A 175 5.99 -1.84 12.50
CA LYS A 175 4.81 -0.97 12.62
C LYS A 175 3.54 -1.78 12.89
N GLN A 176 2.45 -1.09 13.24
CA GLN A 176 1.13 -1.73 13.24
C GLN A 176 0.84 -2.31 11.85
N PRO A 177 0.22 -3.52 11.74
CA PRO A 177 -0.04 -4.19 10.46
C PRO A 177 -1.27 -3.57 9.74
N VAL A 178 -1.25 -2.25 9.60
CA VAL A 178 -2.26 -1.41 8.98
C VAL A 178 -1.53 -0.34 8.16
N ALA A 179 -1.85 -0.24 6.87
CA ALA A 179 -1.21 0.69 5.95
C ALA A 179 -2.24 1.62 5.31
N ALA A 180 -1.78 2.73 4.73
CA ALA A 180 -2.55 3.47 3.72
C ALA A 180 -1.90 3.26 2.35
N ILE A 181 -2.73 2.98 1.35
CA ILE A 181 -2.31 2.80 -0.04
C ILE A 181 -3.19 3.61 -0.99
N CYS A 182 -2.62 4.09 -2.09
CA CYS A 182 -3.37 4.67 -3.19
C CYS A 182 -2.51 4.72 -4.46
N GLU A 183 -3.11 4.39 -5.60
CA GLU A 183 -2.46 4.24 -6.90
C GLU A 183 -2.04 5.60 -7.47
N VAL A 184 -0.78 5.75 -7.88
CA VAL A 184 -0.28 7.02 -8.44
C VAL A 184 -0.93 7.30 -9.81
N ALA A 185 -1.48 8.51 -9.95
CA ALA A 185 -2.19 8.94 -11.15
C ALA A 185 -1.53 10.19 -11.76
N LEU A 186 -1.54 10.26 -13.08
CA LEU A 186 -1.07 11.40 -13.84
C LEU A 186 -2.18 12.47 -13.95
N ASP A 187 -1.79 13.73 -14.06
CA ASP A 187 -2.73 14.86 -14.22
C ASP A 187 -3.59 14.75 -15.50
N ASN A 188 -3.21 13.91 -16.46
CA ASN A 188 -4.00 13.62 -17.67
C ASN A 188 -5.07 12.51 -17.46
N GLY A 189 -5.23 12.01 -16.24
CA GLY A 189 -6.22 11.00 -15.86
C GLY A 189 -5.80 9.55 -16.14
N LYS A 190 -4.58 9.31 -16.64
CA LYS A 190 -4.02 7.96 -16.79
C LYS A 190 -3.29 7.54 -15.51
N MET A 191 -3.23 6.25 -15.25
CA MET A 191 -2.40 5.67 -14.18
C MET A 191 -0.92 5.76 -14.55
N ALA A 192 -0.08 6.09 -13.58
CA ALA A 192 1.37 6.18 -13.77
C ALA A 192 1.95 4.79 -14.03
N ARG A 193 2.82 4.68 -15.04
CA ARG A 193 3.55 3.44 -15.36
C ARG A 193 4.99 3.54 -14.86
N ARG A 194 5.78 2.49 -15.04
CA ARG A 194 7.14 2.37 -14.45
C ARG A 194 8.04 3.58 -14.69
N ASP A 195 8.06 4.13 -15.90
CA ASP A 195 8.86 5.33 -16.21
C ASP A 195 8.35 6.57 -15.46
N ASP A 196 7.03 6.80 -15.48
CA ASP A 196 6.41 7.90 -14.75
C ASP A 196 6.68 7.80 -13.24
N LEU A 197 6.56 6.59 -12.69
CA LEU A 197 6.81 6.29 -11.28
C LEU A 197 8.28 6.51 -10.91
N ARG A 198 9.22 6.22 -11.81
CA ARG A 198 10.66 6.46 -11.58
C ARG A 198 10.96 7.96 -11.56
N GLU A 199 10.37 8.72 -12.46
CA GLU A 199 10.49 10.19 -12.44
C GLU A 199 9.84 10.78 -11.18
N PHE A 200 8.67 10.26 -10.79
CA PHE A 200 7.98 10.65 -9.58
C PHE A 200 8.80 10.34 -8.32
N ALA A 201 9.39 9.15 -8.24
CA ALA A 201 10.28 8.72 -7.17
C ALA A 201 11.48 9.66 -7.02
N LYS A 202 12.17 9.96 -8.13
CA LYS A 202 13.29 10.91 -8.14
C LYS A 202 12.88 12.32 -7.70
N LYS A 203 11.74 12.80 -8.19
CA LYS A 203 11.23 14.15 -7.87
C LYS A 203 10.96 14.33 -6.38
N TRP A 204 10.44 13.30 -5.72
CA TRP A 204 10.01 13.36 -4.32
C TRP A 204 10.97 12.66 -3.35
N GLY A 205 12.08 12.09 -3.85
CA GLY A 205 13.05 11.36 -3.04
C GLY A 205 12.47 10.09 -2.41
N LEU A 206 11.59 9.39 -3.12
CA LEU A 206 10.92 8.18 -2.63
C LEU A 206 11.65 6.93 -3.10
N LYS A 207 11.68 5.92 -2.23
CA LYS A 207 12.15 4.57 -2.58
C LYS A 207 11.10 3.85 -3.43
N MET A 208 11.55 3.05 -4.39
CA MET A 208 10.70 2.33 -5.33
C MET A 208 11.12 0.86 -5.41
N ILE A 209 10.20 -0.04 -5.10
CA ILE A 209 10.43 -1.50 -5.09
C ILE A 209 9.37 -2.25 -5.90
N THR A 210 9.61 -3.54 -6.17
CA THR A 210 8.62 -4.43 -6.79
C THR A 210 8.03 -5.41 -5.78
N ILE A 211 6.76 -5.81 -5.97
CA ILE A 211 6.17 -6.90 -5.16
C ILE A 211 6.95 -8.20 -5.39
N SER A 212 7.45 -8.45 -6.59
CA SER A 212 8.29 -9.63 -6.91
C SER A 212 9.55 -9.69 -6.02
N ASP A 213 10.24 -8.58 -5.81
CA ASP A 213 11.43 -8.55 -4.96
C ASP A 213 11.06 -8.69 -3.48
N LEU A 214 9.93 -8.13 -3.05
CA LEU A 214 9.39 -8.37 -1.70
C LEU A 214 9.05 -9.86 -1.47
N VAL A 215 8.49 -10.55 -2.47
CA VAL A 215 8.23 -12.00 -2.42
C VAL A 215 9.55 -12.77 -2.23
N LYS A 216 10.57 -12.47 -3.04
CA LYS A 216 11.90 -13.11 -2.92
C LYS A 216 12.52 -12.84 -1.55
N PHE A 217 12.39 -11.62 -1.04
CA PHE A 217 12.88 -11.22 0.29
C PHE A 217 12.20 -12.05 1.39
N ARG A 218 10.86 -12.09 1.41
CA ARG A 218 10.11 -12.88 2.41
C ARG A 218 10.41 -14.37 2.35
N GLN A 219 10.62 -14.94 1.17
CA GLN A 219 11.01 -16.34 1.02
C GLN A 219 12.38 -16.67 1.61
N ARG A 220 13.29 -15.70 1.73
CA ARG A 220 14.60 -15.89 2.37
C ARG A 220 14.50 -15.83 3.88
N GLU A 221 13.69 -14.92 4.42
CA GLU A 221 13.46 -14.75 5.87
C GLU A 221 12.68 -15.92 6.51
N GLU A 222 11.80 -16.61 5.76
CA GLU A 222 11.01 -17.74 6.27
C GLU A 222 11.71 -19.11 6.17
N ARG A 223 12.99 -19.15 5.76
CA ARG A 223 13.82 -20.37 5.72
C ARG A 223 14.65 -20.51 6.99
#